data_AF-A0A920NAG8-F1
#
_entry.id   AF-A0A920NAG8-F1
#
_cell.length_a   1.000
_cell.length_b   1.000
_cell.length_c   1.000
_cell.angle_alpha   90.00
_cell.angle_beta   90.00
_cell.angle_gamma   90.00
#
_symmetry.space_group_name_H-M   'P 1'
#
loop_
_entity.id
_entity.type
_entity.pdbx_description
1 polymer ?
#
loop_
_entity_poly.entity_id
_entity_poly.type
_entity_poly.pdbx_seq_one_letter_code
_entity_poly.pdbx_strand_id
1 'polypeptide(L)'
;MGGLAFAWQCVRHIKSNTIVLAKDGTLVGMGAGQPNRVVSIHLALRIAEDKSKGSALASDAFMPFADNIEMAASGGITSVIQPGGIYQGF
;
A
#
# COMPACT_ATOMS: atom_id res chain seq x y z
N MET A 1 14.17 -5.10 -11.06
CA MET A 1 13.38 -3.89 -10.69
C MET A 1 13.07 -3.99 -9.20
N GLY A 2 13.32 -2.97 -8.38
CA GLY A 2 13.08 -3.05 -6.93
C GLY A 2 11.60 -3.10 -6.58
N GLY A 3 11.23 -3.71 -5.43
CA GLY A 3 9.84 -3.93 -5.03
C GLY A 3 8.98 -2.66 -5.02
N LEU A 4 9.50 -1.53 -4.55
CA LEU A 4 8.81 -0.23 -4.58
C LEU A 4 8.56 0.27 -6.00
N ALA A 5 9.55 0.16 -6.88
CA ALA A 5 9.41 0.61 -8.27
C ALA A 5 8.36 -0.22 -9.01
N PHE A 6 8.31 -1.53 -8.76
CA PHE A 6 7.28 -2.40 -9.32
C PHE A 6 5.90 -2.05 -8.77
N ALA A 7 5.74 -1.94 -7.44
CA ALA A 7 4.48 -1.56 -6.81
C ALA A 7 3.96 -0.21 -7.34
N TRP A 8 4.86 0.76 -7.55
CA TRP A 8 4.54 2.08 -8.08
C TRP A 8 4.07 2.06 -9.55
N GLN A 9 4.56 1.14 -10.38
CA GLN A 9 4.01 0.98 -11.72
C GLN A 9 2.61 0.38 -11.66
N CYS A 10 2.41 -0.66 -10.84
CA CYS A 10 1.09 -1.30 -10.69
C CYS A 10 0.00 -0.33 -10.21
N VAL A 11 0.31 0.50 -9.21
CA VAL A 11 -0.69 1.37 -8.55
C VAL A 11 -1.35 2.36 -9.52
N ARG A 12 -0.63 2.78 -10.57
CA ARG A 12 -1.10 3.74 -11.59
C ARG A 12 -2.20 3.19 -12.50
N HIS A 13 -2.36 1.86 -12.55
CA HIS A 13 -3.31 1.19 -13.43
C HIS A 13 -4.60 0.76 -12.70
N ILE A 14 -4.73 1.08 -11.42
CA ILE A 14 -5.82 0.58 -10.56
C ILE A 14 -6.64 1.76 -10.02
N LYS A 15 -7.97 1.57 -9.97
CA LYS A 15 -8.91 2.62 -9.58
C LYS A 15 -8.82 2.98 -8.08
N SER A 16 -8.71 4.28 -7.82
CA SER A 16 -8.65 4.86 -6.48
C SER A 16 -9.81 4.47 -5.55
N ASN A 17 -9.62 4.38 -4.23
CA ASN A 17 -8.35 4.50 -3.49
C ASN A 17 -7.56 3.19 -3.53
N THR A 18 -6.35 3.23 -4.11
CA THR A 18 -5.57 2.03 -4.37
C THR A 18 -4.42 1.85 -3.38
N ILE A 19 -4.28 0.61 -2.91
CA ILE A 19 -3.11 0.07 -2.23
C ILE A 19 -2.64 -1.18 -2.98
N VAL A 20 -1.36 -1.24 -3.30
CA VAL A 20 -0.70 -2.42 -3.91
C VAL A 20 0.40 -2.90 -2.99
N LEU A 21 0.45 -4.21 -2.76
CA LEU A 21 1.56 -4.89 -2.11
C LEU A 21 2.35 -5.68 -3.16
N ALA A 22 3.66 -5.51 -3.17
CA ALA A 22 4.55 -6.22 -4.08
C ALA A 22 5.73 -6.85 -3.36
N LYS A 23 6.07 -8.07 -3.78
CA LYS A 23 7.24 -8.80 -3.29
C LYS A 23 7.85 -9.61 -4.43
N ASP A 24 9.18 -9.65 -4.50
CA ASP A 24 9.92 -10.43 -5.50
C ASP A 24 9.49 -10.15 -6.95
N GLY A 25 9.14 -8.89 -7.25
CA GLY A 25 8.69 -8.48 -8.59
C GLY A 25 7.27 -8.93 -8.96
N THR A 26 6.47 -9.35 -7.99
CA THR A 26 5.08 -9.79 -8.20
C THR A 26 4.11 -9.01 -7.32
N LEU A 27 2.87 -8.86 -7.78
CA LEU A 27 1.79 -8.31 -6.97
C LEU A 27 1.27 -9.42 -6.05
N VAL A 28 1.37 -9.21 -4.74
CA VAL A 28 0.95 -10.20 -3.74
C VAL A 28 -0.39 -9.87 -3.10
N GLY A 29 -0.82 -8.60 -3.16
CA GLY A 29 -2.13 -8.17 -2.69
C GLY A 29 -2.49 -6.78 -3.19
N MET A 30 -3.78 -6.50 -3.30
CA MET A 30 -4.26 -5.16 -3.65
C MET A 30 -5.60 -4.86 -2.97
N GLY A 31 -5.81 -3.59 -2.61
CA GLY A 31 -7.10 -3.06 -2.21
C GLY A 31 -7.43 -1.85 -3.06
N ALA A 32 -8.57 -1.85 -3.74
CA ALA A 32 -8.95 -0.83 -4.70
C ALA A 32 -10.43 -0.46 -4.56
N GLY A 33 -10.78 0.76 -4.97
CA GLY A 33 -12.16 1.23 -4.98
C GLY A 33 -12.81 1.40 -3.60
N GLN A 34 -12.01 1.48 -2.52
CA GLN A 34 -12.54 1.60 -1.16
C GLN A 34 -12.80 3.07 -0.78
N PRO A 35 -13.76 3.33 0.13
CA PRO A 35 -14.06 4.69 0.61
C PRO A 35 -12.86 5.38 1.28
N ASN A 36 -11.95 4.63 1.91
CA ASN A 36 -10.75 5.16 2.55
C ASN A 36 -9.55 4.22 2.38
N ARG A 37 -8.34 4.76 2.62
CA ARG A 37 -7.06 4.05 2.42
C ARG A 37 -6.82 2.94 3.44
N VAL A 38 -7.19 3.15 4.69
CA VAL A 38 -7.05 2.13 5.76
C VAL A 38 -7.77 0.83 5.37
N VAL A 39 -9.00 0.92 4.82
CA VAL A 39 -9.75 -0.23 4.33
C VAL A 39 -9.04 -0.88 3.13
N SER A 40 -8.48 -0.09 2.20
CA SER A 40 -7.66 -0.63 1.10
C SER A 40 -6.42 -1.37 1.61
N ILE A 41 -5.74 -0.86 2.65
CA ILE A 41 -4.57 -1.53 3.27
C ILE A 41 -5.01 -2.84 3.90
N HIS A 42 -6.08 -2.83 4.69
CA HIS A 42 -6.63 -4.03 5.32
C HIS A 42 -6.96 -5.12 4.29
N LEU A 43 -7.63 -4.76 3.20
CA LEU A 43 -7.98 -5.70 2.14
C LEU A 43 -6.73 -6.25 1.43
N ALA A 44 -5.76 -5.39 1.13
CA ALA A 44 -4.51 -5.80 0.48
C ALA A 44 -3.71 -6.78 1.36
N LEU A 45 -3.60 -6.50 2.66
CA LEU A 45 -2.96 -7.39 3.63
C LEU A 45 -3.69 -8.72 3.75
N ARG A 46 -5.01 -8.71 3.80
CA ARG A 46 -5.83 -9.92 3.85
C ARG A 46 -5.64 -10.81 2.64
N ILE A 47 -5.54 -10.23 1.44
CA ILE A 47 -5.28 -10.98 0.19
C ILE A 47 -3.85 -11.52 0.15
N ALA A 48 -2.89 -10.74 0.62
CA ALA A 48 -1.48 -11.14 0.61
C ALA A 48 -1.15 -12.21 1.65
N GLU A 49 -1.93 -12.32 2.73
CA GLU A 49 -1.70 -13.24 3.85
C GLU A 49 -0.22 -13.18 4.29
N ASP A 50 0.47 -14.32 4.39
CA ASP A 50 1.89 -14.37 4.78
C ASP A 50 2.85 -13.72 3.76
N LYS A 51 2.42 -13.52 2.51
CA LYS A 51 3.24 -12.86 1.48
C LYS A 51 3.39 -11.36 1.71
N SER A 52 2.57 -10.77 2.60
CA SER A 52 2.69 -9.36 3.01
C SER A 52 4.00 -9.06 3.73
N LYS A 53 4.54 -10.00 4.50
CA LYS A 53 5.77 -9.83 5.28
C LYS A 53 6.98 -9.58 4.37
N GLY A 54 7.65 -8.45 4.58
CA GLY A 54 8.79 -8.00 3.76
C GLY A 54 8.39 -7.46 2.39
N SER A 55 7.10 -7.22 2.14
CA SER A 55 6.64 -6.64 0.88
C SER A 55 6.70 -5.11 0.91
N ALA A 56 6.74 -4.53 -0.29
CA ALA A 56 6.64 -3.09 -0.51
C ALA A 56 5.19 -2.69 -0.78
N LEU A 57 4.75 -1.57 -0.20
CA LEU A 57 3.43 -0.98 -0.40
C LEU A 57 3.53 0.24 -1.31
N ALA A 58 2.62 0.36 -2.28
CA ALA A 58 2.39 1.59 -3.03
C ALA A 58 0.95 2.09 -2.83
N SER A 59 0.79 3.40 -2.62
CA SER A 59 -0.51 4.07 -2.64
C SER A 59 -0.60 5.09 -3.77
N ASP A 60 -1.78 5.20 -4.36
CA ASP A 60 -2.07 6.15 -5.44
C ASP A 60 -2.15 7.61 -4.97
N ALA A 61 -2.43 7.84 -3.69
CA ALA A 61 -2.40 9.17 -3.09
C ALA A 61 -1.81 9.15 -1.68
N PHE A 62 -1.51 10.35 -1.20
CA PHE A 62 -0.95 10.59 0.12
C PHE A 62 -1.81 10.00 1.24
N MET A 63 -1.16 9.39 2.24
CA MET A 63 -1.78 8.94 3.49
C MET A 63 -1.62 10.02 4.57
N PRO A 64 -2.67 10.77 4.91
CA PRO A 64 -2.57 11.91 5.83
C PRO A 64 -2.47 11.52 7.31
N PHE A 65 -2.84 10.29 7.65
CA PHE A 65 -2.94 9.82 9.03
C PHE A 65 -2.02 8.62 9.29
N ALA A 66 -1.49 8.56 10.51
CA ALA A 66 -0.51 7.55 10.93
C ALA A 66 -1.07 6.12 10.95
N ASP A 67 -2.37 5.96 11.17
CA ASP A 67 -3.10 4.68 11.18
C ASP A 67 -2.85 3.83 9.92
N ASN A 68 -2.70 4.47 8.76
CA ASN A 68 -2.35 3.80 7.51
C ASN A 68 -0.97 3.12 7.59
N ILE A 69 0.03 3.84 8.10
CA ILE A 69 1.41 3.35 8.22
C ILE A 69 1.50 2.30 9.33
N GLU A 70 0.81 2.51 10.45
CA GLU A 70 0.74 1.56 11.57
C GLU A 70 0.13 0.22 11.12
N MET A 71 -0.98 0.26 10.38
CA MET A 71 -1.60 -0.94 9.84
C MET A 71 -0.68 -1.66 8.86
N ALA A 72 -0.04 -0.94 7.94
CA ALA A 72 0.93 -1.52 7.01
C ALA A 72 2.09 -2.19 7.77
N ALA A 73 2.65 -1.52 8.79
CA ALA A 73 3.73 -2.06 9.61
C ALA A 73 3.29 -3.32 10.38
N SER A 74 2.08 -3.35 10.94
CA SER A 74 1.52 -4.55 11.59
C SER A 74 1.36 -5.74 10.63
N GLY A 75 1.15 -5.45 9.34
CA GLY A 75 1.13 -6.42 8.25
C GLY A 75 2.51 -6.87 7.76
N GLY A 76 3.59 -6.39 8.37
CA GLY A 76 4.96 -6.73 8.00
C GLY A 76 5.47 -6.04 6.74
N ILE A 77 4.84 -4.94 6.30
CA ILE A 77 5.34 -4.11 5.20
C ILE A 77 6.63 -3.41 5.64
N THR A 78 7.68 -3.52 4.83
CA THR A 78 9.02 -2.97 5.15
C THR A 78 9.33 -1.68 4.40
N SER A 79 8.53 -1.33 3.40
CA SER A 79 8.76 -0.14 2.58
C SER A 79 7.45 0.38 2.01
N VAL A 80 7.29 1.70 2.00
CA VAL A 80 6.08 2.38 1.50
C VAL A 80 6.48 3.44 0.47
N ILE A 81 5.74 3.54 -0.63
CA ILE A 81 5.80 4.65 -1.59
C ILE A 81 4.41 5.25 -1.79
N GLN A 82 4.36 6.58 -1.82
CA GLN A 82 3.15 7.36 -2.04
C GLN A 82 3.53 8.71 -2.66
N PRO A 83 2.59 9.45 -3.27
CA PRO A 83 2.82 10.86 -3.57
C PRO A 83 3.20 11.63 -2.30
N GLY A 84 4.07 12.62 -2.47
CA GLY A 84 4.33 13.62 -1.42
C GLY A 84 3.06 14.41 -1.11
N GLY A 85 2.94 14.86 0.13
CA GLY A 85 1.78 15.61 0.61
C GLY A 85 2.06 16.14 2.01
N ILE A 86 1.23 17.08 2.46
CA ILE A 86 1.40 17.74 3.76
C ILE A 86 0.59 16.97 4.80
N TYR A 87 1.24 16.57 5.88
CA TYR A 87 0.57 16.03 7.06
C TYR A 87 -0.46 17.04 7.58
N GLN A 88 -1.71 16.62 7.78
CA GLN A 88 -2.78 17.44 8.36
C GLN A 88 -3.15 16.94 9.77
N GLY A 89 -2.15 16.68 10.62
CA GLY A 89 -2.42 16.60 12.04
C GLY A 89 -2.65 18.01 12.58
N PHE A 90 -3.78 18.21 13.24
CA PHE A 90 -4.03 19.36 14.11
C PHE A 90 -3.20 19.23 15.39
#